data_AF-A0A8S1A593-F1
#
_entry.id   AF-A0A8S1A593-F1
#
_cell.length_a   1.000
_cell.length_b   1.000
_cell.length_c   1.000
_cell.angle_alpha   90.00
_cell.angle_beta   90.00
_cell.angle_gamma   90.00
#
_symmetry.space_group_name_H-M   'P 1'
#
loop_
_entity.id
_entity.type
_entity.pdbx_description
1 polymer ?
#
loop_
_entity_poly.entity_id
_entity_poly.type
_entity_poly.pdbx_seq_one_letter_code
_entity_poly.pdbx_strand_id
1 'polypeptide(L)'
;MTSLRAKFHFVSDSLDAKTTIVKVLTIQLQGEDTIFQFPKEYQRKEDHPKLFDTSVVKNVVKSMKTRGKFRNIWVSLADELKDQYLDEEGNVCFDGIYLDEAPVNPNPALPKFSQSEPVENKSIHSVVKDMILDKFSGKNQNAKVFLNLFVQECNRLKIENTRFPEVLRRFLEGPALDWFLAFLKTCRRKVHGVK
;
A
#
# COMPACT_ATOMS: atom_id res chain seq x y z
N MET A 1 -33.01 -0.36 3.08
CA MET A 1 -32.15 -1.12 2.17
C MET A 1 -30.76 -0.53 2.27
N THR A 2 -29.78 -1.30 2.76
CA THR A 2 -28.41 -0.84 2.98
C THR A 2 -27.71 -0.79 1.63
N SER A 3 -27.46 0.41 1.09
CA SER A 3 -26.69 0.54 -0.15
C SER A 3 -25.24 0.13 0.11
N LEU A 4 -24.77 -0.92 -0.57
CA LEU A 4 -23.38 -1.35 -0.51
C LEU A 4 -22.47 -0.22 -1.04
N ARG A 5 -21.34 0.01 -0.37
CA ARG A 5 -20.37 1.02 -0.78
C ARG A 5 -19.01 0.39 -0.94
N ALA A 6 -18.22 0.95 -1.84
CA ALA A 6 -16.84 0.59 -2.02
C ALA A 6 -15.97 1.85 -2.00
N LYS A 7 -14.76 1.71 -1.47
CA LYS A 7 -13.73 2.72 -1.46
C LYS A 7 -12.81 2.51 -2.65
N PHE A 8 -12.68 3.54 -3.48
CA PHE A 8 -11.83 3.54 -4.66
C PHE A 8 -10.62 4.45 -4.45
N HIS A 9 -9.44 3.97 -4.88
CA HIS A 9 -8.20 4.75 -4.89
C HIS A 9 -7.93 5.31 -6.29
N PHE A 10 -7.92 6.63 -6.42
CA PHE A 10 -7.63 7.34 -7.66
C PHE A 10 -6.25 8.00 -7.61
N VAL A 11 -5.51 7.97 -8.72
CA VAL A 11 -4.21 8.64 -8.88
C VAL A 11 -4.20 9.48 -10.15
N SER A 12 -3.63 10.67 -10.05
CA SER A 12 -3.32 11.51 -11.21
C SER A 12 -1.95 11.16 -11.74
N ASP A 13 -1.93 10.70 -12.99
CA ASP A 13 -0.74 10.23 -13.69
C ASP A 13 -0.54 11.04 -14.98
N SER A 14 0.60 10.86 -15.63
CA SER A 14 0.90 11.46 -16.93
C SER A 14 0.90 10.40 -18.02
N LEU A 15 0.19 10.67 -19.12
CA LEU A 15 0.36 9.90 -20.35
C LEU A 15 1.52 10.44 -21.18
N ASP A 16 1.69 11.76 -21.21
CA ASP A 16 2.78 12.48 -21.88
C ASP A 16 3.21 13.70 -21.04
N ALA A 17 4.15 14.54 -21.53
CA ALA A 17 4.62 15.71 -20.79
C ALA A 17 3.53 16.76 -20.48
N LYS A 18 2.38 16.74 -21.17
CA LYS A 18 1.35 17.78 -21.17
C LYS A 18 -0.02 17.33 -20.64
N THR A 19 -0.37 16.06 -20.77
CA THR A 19 -1.68 15.50 -20.39
C THR A 19 -1.62 14.84 -19.02
N THR A 20 -2.55 15.22 -18.14
CA THR A 20 -2.73 14.57 -16.84
C THR A 20 -3.99 13.72 -16.92
N ILE A 21 -3.84 12.43 -16.67
CA ILE A 21 -4.94 11.46 -16.67
C ILE A 21 -5.24 11.00 -15.24
N VAL A 22 -6.48 10.66 -14.95
CA VAL A 22 -6.87 10.08 -13.66
C VAL A 22 -7.11 8.59 -13.85
N LYS A 23 -6.38 7.79 -13.07
CA LYS A 23 -6.51 6.33 -13.02
C LYS A 23 -7.18 5.90 -11.73
N VAL A 24 -7.90 4.80 -11.75
CA VAL A 24 -8.36 4.09 -10.55
C VAL A 24 -7.48 2.86 -10.37
N LEU A 25 -6.93 2.65 -9.18
CA LEU A 25 -5.96 1.57 -8.95
C LEU A 25 -6.54 0.43 -8.12
N THR A 26 -7.39 0.74 -7.15
CA THR A 26 -7.90 -0.25 -6.21
C THR A 26 -9.35 -0.01 -5.83
N ILE A 27 -9.97 -1.08 -5.34
CA ILE A 27 -11.31 -1.13 -4.76
C ILE A 27 -11.24 -1.86 -3.41
N GLN A 28 -12.03 -1.41 -2.44
CA GLN A 28 -12.19 -2.04 -1.13
C GLN A 28 -13.66 -1.98 -0.74
N LEU A 29 -14.28 -3.11 -0.39
CA LEU A 29 -15.68 -3.15 0.03
C LEU A 29 -15.85 -2.58 1.44
N GLN A 30 -17.00 -1.98 1.71
CA GLN A 30 -17.32 -1.46 3.03
C GLN A 30 -17.47 -2.61 4.03
N GLY A 31 -16.64 -2.60 5.07
CA GLY A 31 -16.64 -3.62 6.13
C GLY A 31 -15.57 -4.69 5.97
N GLU A 32 -14.85 -4.68 4.85
CA GLU A 32 -13.73 -5.58 4.59
C GLU A 32 -12.40 -4.83 4.63
N ASP A 33 -11.35 -5.50 5.13
CA ASP A 33 -10.00 -4.95 5.17
C ASP A 33 -9.20 -5.27 3.90
N THR A 34 -9.69 -6.20 3.08
CA THR A 34 -9.06 -6.62 1.83
C THR A 34 -9.20 -5.53 0.77
N ILE A 35 -8.08 -5.23 0.11
CA ILE A 35 -8.02 -4.26 -0.98
C ILE A 35 -7.69 -5.04 -2.24
N PHE A 36 -8.40 -4.80 -3.33
CA PHE A 36 -8.16 -5.45 -4.61
C PHE A 36 -7.61 -4.46 -5.62
N GLN A 37 -6.69 -4.91 -6.47
CA GLN A 37 -6.03 -4.07 -7.47
C GLN A 37 -6.56 -4.33 -8.88
N PHE A 38 -6.89 -3.26 -9.60
CA PHE A 38 -7.23 -3.35 -11.03
C PHE A 38 -5.97 -3.65 -11.87
N PRO A 39 -6.04 -4.55 -12.88
CA PRO A 39 -4.97 -4.77 -13.85
C PRO A 39 -4.59 -3.48 -14.58
N LYS A 40 -3.35 -3.35 -15.05
CA LYS A 40 -2.82 -2.06 -15.57
C LYS A 40 -3.58 -1.55 -16.81
N GLU A 41 -4.09 -2.48 -17.57
CA GLU A 41 -4.92 -2.32 -18.75
C GLU A 41 -6.33 -1.80 -18.43
N TYR A 42 -6.84 -2.04 -17.21
CA TYR A 42 -8.19 -1.68 -16.76
C TYR A 42 -8.15 -0.63 -15.63
N GLN A 43 -7.30 0.39 -15.74
CA GLN A 43 -7.18 1.45 -14.72
C GLN A 43 -7.71 2.80 -15.22
N ARG A 44 -8.12 2.89 -16.48
CA ARG A 44 -8.41 4.18 -17.12
C ARG A 44 -9.89 4.51 -17.04
N LYS A 45 -10.20 5.76 -17.38
CA LYS A 45 -11.59 6.23 -17.44
C LYS A 45 -12.41 5.43 -18.45
N GLU A 46 -11.78 5.06 -19.55
CA GLU A 46 -12.42 4.33 -20.65
C GLU A 46 -12.90 2.94 -20.23
N ASP A 47 -12.23 2.33 -19.25
CA ASP A 47 -12.56 1.01 -18.70
C ASP A 47 -13.69 1.10 -17.67
N HIS A 48 -13.86 2.26 -17.03
CA HIS A 48 -14.83 2.47 -15.95
C HIS A 48 -15.84 3.60 -16.27
N PRO A 49 -16.51 3.60 -17.43
CA PRO A 49 -17.31 4.73 -17.87
C PRO A 49 -18.44 5.07 -16.89
N LYS A 50 -19.11 4.05 -16.35
CA LYS A 50 -20.19 4.21 -15.36
C LYS A 50 -19.69 4.81 -14.05
N LEU A 51 -18.55 4.35 -13.53
CA LEU A 51 -17.93 4.88 -12.32
C LEU A 51 -17.58 6.36 -12.48
N PHE A 52 -16.96 6.72 -13.60
CA PHE A 52 -16.53 8.09 -13.88
C PHE A 52 -17.68 9.04 -14.20
N ASP A 53 -18.88 8.52 -14.51
CA ASP A 53 -20.07 9.34 -14.70
C ASP A 53 -20.75 9.72 -13.37
N THR A 54 -20.42 9.03 -12.27
CA THR A 54 -20.95 9.38 -10.94
C THR A 54 -20.53 10.80 -10.52
N SER A 55 -21.45 11.52 -9.87
CA SER A 55 -21.22 12.90 -9.42
C SER A 55 -20.01 13.01 -8.46
N VAL A 56 -19.82 12.01 -7.61
CA VAL A 56 -18.70 11.93 -6.66
C VAL A 56 -17.36 11.84 -7.40
N VAL A 57 -17.26 10.95 -8.40
CA VAL A 57 -16.03 10.77 -9.18
C VAL A 57 -15.77 11.97 -10.09
N LYS A 58 -16.80 12.57 -10.70
CA LYS A 58 -16.68 13.84 -11.44
C LYS A 58 -16.04 14.94 -10.59
N ASN A 59 -16.44 15.06 -9.32
CA ASN A 59 -15.84 16.01 -8.37
C ASN A 59 -14.39 15.65 -8.01
N VAL A 60 -14.06 14.35 -7.87
CA VAL A 60 -12.68 13.90 -7.67
C VAL A 60 -11.80 14.30 -8.84
N VAL A 61 -12.19 13.99 -10.08
CA VAL A 61 -11.44 14.34 -11.29
C VAL A 61 -11.24 15.86 -11.38
N LYS A 62 -12.28 16.66 -11.12
CA LYS A 62 -12.20 18.14 -11.10
C LYS A 62 -11.21 18.68 -10.05
N SER A 63 -11.05 17.96 -8.93
CA SER A 63 -10.14 18.33 -7.83
C SER A 63 -8.69 17.81 -7.99
N MET A 64 -8.43 16.96 -8.99
CA MET A 64 -7.13 16.33 -9.25
C MET A 64 -6.41 17.02 -10.41
N LYS A 65 -6.12 18.31 -10.23
CA LYS A 65 -5.55 19.18 -11.28
C LYS A 65 -4.04 19.04 -11.48
N THR A 66 -3.33 18.49 -10.49
CA THR A 66 -1.86 18.37 -10.48
C THR A 66 -1.44 16.91 -10.41
N ARG A 67 -0.37 16.57 -11.13
CA ARG A 67 0.18 15.21 -11.22
C ARG A 67 0.69 14.69 -9.87
N GLY A 68 0.65 13.38 -9.68
CA GLY A 68 1.15 12.71 -8.48
C GLY A 68 0.28 12.91 -7.25
N LYS A 69 -0.93 13.46 -7.41
CA LYS A 69 -1.95 13.50 -6.36
C LYS A 69 -2.80 12.24 -6.42
N PHE A 70 -3.32 11.84 -5.27
CA PHE A 70 -4.23 10.71 -5.14
C PHE A 70 -5.41 11.07 -4.23
N ARG A 71 -6.51 10.33 -4.34
CA ARG A 71 -7.68 10.43 -3.48
C ARG A 71 -8.27 9.06 -3.22
N ASN A 72 -8.76 8.87 -2.00
CA ASN A 72 -9.59 7.73 -1.65
C ASN A 72 -11.01 8.24 -1.43
N ILE A 73 -11.99 7.67 -2.12
CA ILE A 73 -13.39 8.06 -1.96
C ILE A 73 -14.30 6.85 -1.83
N TRP A 74 -15.37 7.02 -1.06
CA TRP A 74 -16.44 6.04 -0.94
C TRP A 74 -17.53 6.33 -1.97
N VAL A 75 -17.81 5.34 -2.81
CA VAL A 75 -18.86 5.38 -3.83
C VAL A 75 -19.90 4.32 -3.48
N SER A 76 -21.18 4.67 -3.60
CA SER A 76 -22.27 3.70 -3.46
C SER A 76 -22.37 2.88 -4.75
N LEU A 77 -22.38 1.55 -4.62
CA LEU A 77 -22.57 0.63 -5.73
C LEU A 77 -24.07 0.47 -6.00
N ALA A 78 -24.61 1.32 -6.87
CA ALA A 78 -25.95 1.12 -7.44
C ALA A 78 -25.94 -0.10 -8.38
N ASP A 79 -27.10 -0.71 -8.64
CA ASP A 79 -27.21 -2.00 -9.35
C ASP A 79 -26.37 -2.06 -10.63
N GLU A 80 -26.47 -1.04 -11.50
CA GLU A 80 -25.71 -0.99 -12.77
C GLU A 80 -24.17 -0.94 -12.61
N LEU A 81 -23.69 -0.42 -11.47
CA LEU A 81 -22.28 -0.34 -11.12
C LEU A 81 -21.86 -1.60 -10.36
N LYS A 82 -22.77 -2.17 -9.57
CA LYS A 82 -22.56 -3.36 -8.77
C LYS A 82 -22.16 -4.54 -9.66
N ASP A 83 -22.89 -4.77 -10.74
CA ASP A 83 -22.66 -5.88 -11.68
C ASP A 83 -21.29 -5.82 -12.37
N GLN A 84 -20.68 -4.63 -12.45
CA GLN A 84 -19.34 -4.48 -13.03
C GLN A 84 -18.23 -4.83 -12.03
N TYR A 85 -18.46 -4.64 -10.72
CA TYR A 85 -17.42 -4.77 -9.69
C TYR A 85 -17.62 -5.97 -8.74
N LEU A 86 -18.76 -6.64 -8.84
CA LEU A 86 -19.12 -7.78 -7.99
C LEU A 86 -19.78 -8.87 -8.83
N ASP A 87 -19.54 -10.13 -8.48
CA ASP A 87 -20.32 -11.26 -9.00
C ASP A 87 -21.66 -11.41 -8.27
N GLU A 88 -22.44 -12.43 -8.65
CA GLU A 88 -23.76 -12.73 -8.06
C GLU A 88 -23.65 -13.10 -6.57
N GLU A 89 -22.50 -13.64 -6.16
CA GLU A 89 -22.16 -14.02 -4.79
C GLU A 89 -21.60 -12.84 -3.95
N GLY A 90 -21.31 -11.70 -4.58
CA GLY A 90 -20.78 -10.50 -3.93
C GLY A 90 -19.26 -10.46 -3.79
N ASN A 91 -18.52 -11.34 -4.45
CA ASN A 91 -17.06 -11.29 -4.50
C ASN A 91 -16.59 -10.19 -5.44
N VAL A 92 -15.45 -9.58 -5.11
CA VAL A 92 -14.88 -8.49 -5.92
C VAL A 92 -14.31 -9.03 -7.23
N CYS A 93 -14.86 -8.55 -8.34
CA CYS A 93 -14.38 -8.82 -9.68
C CYS A 93 -14.42 -7.54 -10.53
N PHE A 94 -13.94 -7.60 -11.76
CA PHE A 94 -14.12 -6.54 -12.74
C PHE A 94 -14.54 -7.15 -14.07
N ASP A 95 -15.80 -6.96 -14.46
CA ASP A 95 -16.40 -7.60 -15.64
C ASP A 95 -16.14 -9.13 -15.69
N GLY A 96 -16.30 -9.80 -14.54
CA GLY A 96 -16.08 -11.24 -14.37
C GLY A 96 -14.62 -11.66 -14.17
N ILE A 97 -13.66 -10.72 -14.20
CA ILE A 97 -12.24 -10.98 -13.92
C ILE A 97 -11.98 -10.78 -12.43
N TYR A 98 -11.56 -11.83 -11.72
CA TYR A 98 -11.17 -11.73 -10.32
C TYR A 98 -9.88 -10.92 -10.17
N LEU A 99 -9.87 -10.03 -9.17
CA LEU A 99 -8.78 -9.10 -8.94
C LEU A 99 -7.75 -9.69 -7.96
N ASP A 100 -6.48 -9.37 -8.19
CA ASP A 100 -5.41 -9.66 -7.23
C ASP A 100 -5.62 -8.82 -5.97
N GLU A 101 -5.42 -9.42 -4.80
CA GLU A 101 -5.28 -8.64 -3.56
C GLU A 101 -4.09 -7.68 -3.68
N ALA A 102 -4.36 -6.40 -3.44
CA ALA A 102 -3.32 -5.41 -3.30
C ALA A 102 -2.52 -5.74 -2.04
N PRO A 103 -1.18 -5.72 -2.10
CA PRO A 103 -0.36 -5.88 -0.91
C PRO A 103 -0.80 -4.85 0.12
N VAL A 104 -0.93 -5.25 1.38
CA VAL A 104 -1.27 -4.39 2.52
C VAL A 104 -0.12 -3.41 2.77
N ASN A 105 0.13 -2.48 1.85
CA ASN A 105 1.06 -1.36 1.90
C ASN A 105 0.87 -0.47 0.65
N PRO A 106 0.39 0.77 0.80
CA PRO A 106 0.32 1.72 -0.30
C PRO A 106 1.72 2.32 -0.55
N ASN A 107 2.61 1.57 -1.19
CA ASN A 107 3.88 2.11 -1.66
C ASN A 107 4.16 1.64 -3.10
N PRO A 108 4.22 2.54 -4.10
CA PRO A 108 4.51 2.17 -5.47
C PRO A 108 6.03 2.21 -5.71
N ALA A 109 6.70 1.05 -5.72
CA ALA A 109 7.92 0.80 -6.50
C ALA A 109 8.39 -0.68 -6.42
N LEU A 110 8.07 -1.45 -7.48
CA LEU A 110 8.84 -2.55 -8.12
C LEU A 110 9.23 -3.83 -7.32
N PRO A 111 9.63 -4.92 -8.02
CA PRO A 111 8.84 -5.88 -8.80
C PRO A 111 8.59 -7.20 -8.01
N LYS A 112 7.54 -7.94 -8.39
CA LYS A 112 7.19 -9.26 -7.84
C LYS A 112 8.35 -10.26 -8.06
N PHE A 113 8.71 -11.02 -7.02
CA PHE A 113 9.19 -12.39 -7.18
C PHE A 113 8.38 -13.29 -6.25
N SER A 114 7.43 -14.00 -6.85
CA SER A 114 6.74 -15.11 -6.21
C SER A 114 7.71 -16.26 -6.05
N GLN A 115 7.88 -16.74 -4.82
CA GLN A 115 7.98 -18.16 -4.49
C GLN A 115 7.96 -18.29 -2.96
N SER A 116 6.84 -18.80 -2.45
CA SER A 116 6.69 -19.33 -1.11
C SER A 116 7.58 -20.56 -0.97
N GLU A 117 8.82 -20.33 -0.54
CA GLU A 117 9.63 -21.38 0.06
C GLU A 117 9.45 -21.36 1.58
N PRO A 118 9.61 -22.50 2.26
CA PRO A 118 9.50 -22.59 3.71
C PRO A 118 10.47 -21.60 4.35
N VAL A 119 9.95 -20.68 5.16
CA VAL A 119 10.76 -19.69 5.87
C VAL A 119 11.59 -20.42 6.92
N GLU A 120 12.84 -20.75 6.59
CA GLU A 120 13.82 -21.10 7.61
C GLU A 120 13.93 -19.92 8.57
N ASN A 121 13.52 -20.11 9.82
CA ASN A 121 13.64 -19.14 10.89
C ASN A 121 15.11 -18.93 11.26
N LYS A 122 15.85 -18.16 10.44
CA LYS A 122 17.23 -17.79 10.71
C LYS A 122 17.28 -16.84 11.92
N SER A 123 18.23 -17.09 12.81
CA SER A 123 18.51 -16.25 13.97
C SER A 123 18.84 -14.82 13.54
N ILE A 124 18.34 -13.83 14.27
CA ILE A 124 18.54 -12.38 13.99
C ILE A 124 20.03 -12.06 13.84
N HIS A 125 20.90 -12.73 14.61
CA HIS A 125 22.33 -12.48 14.57
C HIS A 125 22.97 -12.96 13.26
N SER A 126 22.47 -14.03 12.66
CA SER A 126 22.93 -14.50 11.34
C SER A 126 22.48 -13.52 10.27
N VAL A 127 21.21 -13.15 10.31
CA VAL A 127 20.58 -12.23 9.35
C VAL A 127 21.29 -10.87 9.32
N VAL A 128 21.61 -10.30 10.49
CA VAL A 128 22.32 -9.01 10.59
C VAL A 128 23.73 -9.07 10.02
N LYS A 129 24.41 -10.22 10.11
CA LYS A 129 25.75 -10.41 9.53
C LYS A 129 25.70 -10.50 8.00
N ASP A 130 24.63 -11.09 7.47
CA ASP A 130 24.45 -11.29 6.03
C ASP A 130 23.89 -10.04 5.33
N MET A 131 23.45 -9.02 6.07
CA MET A 131 23.01 -7.74 5.55
C MET A 131 24.20 -6.85 5.20
N ILE A 132 24.18 -6.28 4.00
CA ILE A 132 25.18 -5.33 3.53
C ILE A 132 24.61 -3.92 3.71
N LEU A 133 24.66 -3.42 4.95
CA LEU A 133 24.11 -2.12 5.30
C LEU A 133 24.93 -1.43 6.39
N ASP A 134 25.27 -0.16 6.17
CA ASP A 134 25.95 0.65 7.17
C ASP A 134 25.00 1.09 8.29
N LYS A 135 25.55 1.27 9.49
CA LYS A 135 24.79 1.82 10.62
C LYS A 135 24.35 3.24 10.33
N PHE A 136 23.18 3.62 10.84
CA PHE A 136 22.60 4.94 10.68
C PHE A 136 22.71 5.76 11.96
N SER A 137 23.41 6.89 11.87
CA SER A 137 23.59 7.85 12.97
C SER A 137 22.75 9.13 12.81
N GLY A 138 22.03 9.26 11.69
CA GLY A 138 21.31 10.49 11.33
C GLY A 138 22.17 11.57 10.69
N LYS A 139 23.50 11.43 10.69
CA LYS A 139 24.44 12.37 10.07
C LYS A 139 25.15 11.81 8.84
N ASN A 140 25.29 10.48 8.78
CA ASN A 140 26.10 9.81 7.77
C ASN A 140 25.37 9.56 6.44
N GLN A 141 24.03 9.51 6.44
CA GLN A 141 23.24 9.32 5.22
C GLN A 141 21.82 9.86 5.38
N ASN A 142 21.11 10.03 4.26
CA ASN A 142 19.71 10.44 4.26
C ASN A 142 18.81 9.32 4.81
N ALA A 143 17.90 9.64 5.73
CA ALA A 143 17.02 8.66 6.37
C ALA A 143 16.13 7.88 5.39
N LYS A 144 15.61 8.54 4.34
CA LYS A 144 14.76 7.88 3.34
C LYS A 144 15.57 6.89 2.50
N VAL A 145 16.80 7.26 2.13
CA VAL A 145 17.70 6.38 1.38
C VAL A 145 18.09 5.18 2.23
N PHE A 146 18.48 5.41 3.49
CA PHE A 146 18.78 4.34 4.44
C PHE A 146 17.62 3.35 4.60
N LEU A 147 16.40 3.85 4.81
CA LEU A 147 15.22 3.00 4.98
C LEU A 147 14.90 2.19 3.71
N ASN A 148 15.09 2.78 2.54
CA ASN A 148 14.91 2.05 1.28
C ASN A 148 15.93 0.90 1.15
N LEU A 149 17.21 1.16 1.44
CA LEU A 149 18.26 0.13 1.42
C LEU A 149 18.01 -0.96 2.47
N PHE A 150 17.58 -0.57 3.67
CA PHE A 150 17.20 -1.50 4.73
C PHE A 150 16.07 -2.43 4.28
N VAL A 151 14.98 -1.90 3.72
CA VAL A 151 13.86 -2.71 3.23
C VAL A 151 14.28 -3.61 2.08
N GLN A 152 15.13 -3.14 1.17
CA GLN A 152 15.68 -3.97 0.09
C GLN A 152 16.46 -5.15 0.64
N GLU A 153 17.33 -4.94 1.63
CA GLU A 153 18.09 -6.01 2.27
C GLU A 153 17.21 -6.97 3.07
N CYS A 154 16.17 -6.47 3.75
CA CYS A 154 15.19 -7.32 4.42
C CYS A 154 14.45 -8.22 3.43
N ASN A 155 14.05 -7.69 2.28
CA ASN A 155 13.39 -8.45 1.22
C ASN A 155 14.36 -9.47 0.59
N ARG A 156 15.62 -9.09 0.35
CA ARG A 156 16.66 -9.97 -0.18
C ARG A 156 16.89 -11.19 0.72
N LEU A 157 16.81 -10.99 2.03
CA LEU A 157 16.98 -12.04 3.04
C LEU A 157 15.67 -12.72 3.47
N LYS A 158 14.54 -12.41 2.81
CA LYS A 158 13.21 -12.94 3.13
C LYS A 158 12.83 -12.77 4.61
N ILE A 159 13.17 -11.63 5.21
CA ILE A 159 12.80 -11.33 6.60
C ILE A 159 11.33 -10.96 6.66
N GLU A 160 10.59 -11.51 7.63
CA GLU A 160 9.21 -11.11 7.86
C GLU A 160 9.09 -9.68 8.40
N ASN A 161 8.07 -8.95 7.93
CA ASN A 161 7.78 -7.56 8.34
C ASN A 161 7.64 -7.40 9.87
N THR A 162 7.15 -8.44 10.57
CA THR A 162 7.02 -8.49 12.04
C THR A 162 8.36 -8.35 12.75
N ARG A 163 9.45 -8.81 12.11
CA ARG A 163 10.82 -8.81 12.65
C ARG A 163 11.61 -7.56 12.27
N PHE A 164 11.07 -6.71 11.40
CA PHE A 164 11.76 -5.48 10.95
C PHE A 164 12.20 -4.57 12.10
N PRO A 165 11.38 -4.32 13.15
CA PRO A 165 11.83 -3.48 14.27
C PRO A 165 13.04 -4.05 15.01
N GLU A 166 13.15 -5.37 15.10
CA GLU A 166 14.23 -6.05 15.82
C GLU A 166 15.55 -5.99 15.04
N VAL A 167 15.46 -6.14 13.72
CA VAL A 167 16.60 -6.04 12.80
C VAL A 167 17.03 -4.58 12.65
N LEU A 168 16.08 -3.67 12.42
CA LEU A 168 16.33 -2.23 12.24
C LEU A 168 17.11 -1.66 13.42
N ARG A 169 16.76 -2.04 14.65
CA ARG A 169 17.47 -1.62 15.87
C ARG A 169 18.98 -1.86 15.79
N ARG A 170 19.43 -2.92 15.12
CA ARG A 170 20.86 -3.29 15.03
C ARG A 170 21.65 -2.37 14.09
N PHE A 171 20.95 -1.67 13.21
CA PHE A 171 21.51 -0.72 12.25
C PHE A 171 21.29 0.74 12.66
N LEU A 172 20.79 1.01 13.88
CA LEU A 172 20.70 2.36 14.41
C LEU A 172 21.80 2.60 15.46
N GLU A 173 22.37 3.80 15.46
CA GLU A 173 23.35 4.23 16.45
C GLU A 173 23.14 5.68 16.90
N GLY A 174 23.67 6.01 18.08
CA GLY A 174 23.57 7.34 18.66
C GLY A 174 22.13 7.84 18.80
N PRO A 175 21.85 9.11 18.46
CA PRO A 175 20.53 9.71 18.66
C PRO A 175 19.38 8.99 17.94
N ALA A 176 19.66 8.34 16.80
CA ALA A 176 18.66 7.58 16.06
C ALA A 176 18.20 6.34 16.83
N LEU A 177 19.13 5.64 17.49
CA LEU A 177 18.82 4.51 18.35
C LEU A 177 18.06 4.96 19.60
N ASP A 178 18.46 6.07 20.22
CA ASP A 178 17.80 6.61 21.41
C ASP A 178 16.34 6.98 21.13
N TRP A 179 16.09 7.65 20.00
CA TRP A 179 14.74 7.95 19.53
C TRP A 179 13.91 6.68 19.34
N PHE A 180 14.46 5.67 18.67
CA PHE A 180 13.77 4.42 18.41
C PHE A 180 13.39 3.67 19.70
N LEU A 181 14.31 3.63 20.67
CA LEU A 181 14.05 3.02 21.98
C LEU A 181 12.99 3.80 22.78
N ALA A 182 13.00 5.14 22.73
CA ALA A 182 12.00 5.98 23.37
C ALA A 182 10.60 5.79 22.74
N PHE A 183 10.55 5.65 21.41
CA PHE A 183 9.33 5.34 20.67
C PHE A 183 8.73 3.99 21.11
N LEU A 184 9.54 2.94 21.16
CA LEU A 184 9.09 1.61 21.62
C LEU A 184 8.54 1.63 23.05
N LYS A 185 9.19 2.38 23.96
CA LYS A 185 8.70 2.56 25.34
C LYS A 185 7.33 3.24 25.37
N THR A 186 7.12 4.25 24.52
CA THR A 186 5.87 5.00 24.43
C THR A 186 4.74 4.14 23.85
N CYS A 187 5.01 3.38 22.79
CA CYS A 187 4.04 2.47 22.18
C CYS A 187 3.63 1.33 23.12
N ARG A 188 4.57 0.76 23.89
CA ARG A 188 4.23 -0.27 24.90
C ARG A 188 3.33 0.25 26.04
N ARG A 189 3.51 1.51 26.45
CA ARG A 189 2.67 2.14 27.50
C ARG A 189 1.23 2.37 27.06
N LYS A 190 0.99 2.69 25.78
CA LYS A 190 -0.37 2.89 25.25
C LYS A 190 -1.21 1.61 25.22
N VAL A 191 -0.59 0.43 25.18
CA VAL A 191 -1.31 -0.87 25.22
C VAL A 191 -1.74 -1.25 26.65
N HIS A 192 -1.08 -0.71 27.68
CA HIS A 192 -1.39 -1.00 29.10
C HIS A 192 -2.05 0.18 29.83
N GLY A 193 -2.34 1.27 29.11
CA GLY A 193 -2.92 2.50 29.64
C GLY A 193 -4.42 2.64 29.35
N VAL A 194 -5.16 1.54 29.34
CA VAL A 194 -6.63 1.56 29.45
C VAL A 194 -6.95 1.35 30.94
N LYS A 195 -7.06 2.45 31.67
CA LYS A 195 -7.86 2.56 32.89
C LYS A 195 -8.71 3.82 32.75
#